data_AF-A0A7X9E8F4-F1
#
_entry.id   AF-A0A7X9E8F4-F1
#
_cell.length_a   1.000
_cell.length_b   1.000
_cell.length_c   1.000
_cell.angle_alpha   90.00
_cell.angle_beta   90.00
_cell.angle_gamma   90.00
#
_symmetry.space_group_name_H-M   'P 1'
#
loop_
_entity.id
_entity.type
_entity.pdbx_description
1 polymer ?
#
loop_
_entity_poly.entity_id
_entity_poly.type
_entity_poly.pdbx_seq_one_letter_code
_entity_poly.pdbx_strand_id
1 'polypeptide(L)'
;TLGFLPFNFNPAKIFMGSTGAYFLGFTLATVSIEGMFKSYTAISIAIPILALGLPLFDTIFAILRRLIQGKSIMSADRGHLHHKLIDMGLSHKQSVLVLYLASAVLGLCAIVMADKGALSAIILLITVSVFVIAGAKYMVDLNDAEKADVSEEIMTLKTDKSNDKEALNTLENAMDTSENKTSSSKTNIILKPAKKTSNQ
;
A
#
# COMPACT_ATOMS: atom_id res chain seq x y z
N THR A 1 14.53 -8.39 26.69
CA THR A 1 14.83 -8.01 25.29
C THR A 1 15.02 -6.50 25.09
N LEU A 2 14.45 -5.62 25.94
CA LEU A 2 14.56 -4.15 25.79
C LEU A 2 16.01 -3.63 25.71
N GLY A 3 16.97 -4.24 26.41
CA GLY A 3 18.39 -3.87 26.29
C GLY A 3 19.08 -4.31 25.00
N PHE A 4 18.53 -5.30 24.28
CA PHE A 4 19.06 -5.80 23.01
C PHE A 4 18.43 -5.09 21.80
N LEU A 5 17.16 -4.72 21.92
CA LEU A 5 16.33 -4.23 20.82
C LEU A 5 16.92 -2.98 20.10
N PRO A 6 17.44 -1.93 20.79
CA PRO A 6 18.05 -0.77 20.13
C PRO A 6 19.23 -1.12 19.22
N PHE A 7 19.96 -2.19 19.53
CA PHE A 7 21.11 -2.66 18.75
C PHE A 7 20.70 -3.59 17.61
N ASN A 8 19.48 -4.12 17.64
CA ASN A 8 18.94 -5.04 16.63
C ASN A 8 17.96 -4.36 15.65
N PHE A 9 17.51 -3.13 15.94
CA PHE A 9 16.73 -2.32 15.01
C PHE A 9 17.51 -2.03 13.73
N ASN A 10 16.81 -1.95 12.60
CA ASN A 10 17.41 -1.74 11.28
C ASN A 10 18.05 -0.32 11.17
N PRO A 11 19.36 -0.21 10.89
CA PRO A 11 20.33 -1.27 10.55
C PRO A 11 20.91 -2.00 11.77
N ALA A 12 20.80 -3.33 11.76
CA ALA A 12 21.16 -4.17 12.91
C ALA A 12 22.69 -4.16 13.15
N LYS A 13 23.09 -3.81 14.38
CA LYS A 13 24.50 -3.82 14.83
C LYS A 13 24.88 -5.15 15.48
N ILE A 14 23.91 -5.81 16.12
CA ILE A 14 24.09 -7.09 16.80
C ILE A 14 22.96 -8.03 16.39
N PHE A 15 23.31 -9.24 15.95
CA PHE A 15 22.36 -10.29 15.63
C PHE A 15 22.15 -11.22 16.84
N MET A 16 20.94 -11.73 16.98
CA MET A 16 20.55 -12.58 18.11
C MET A 16 21.24 -13.95 18.09
N GLY A 17 21.54 -14.47 16.89
CA GLY A 17 22.07 -15.80 16.67
C GLY A 17 21.10 -16.92 17.06
N SER A 18 21.53 -18.17 16.88
CA SER A 18 20.77 -19.37 17.28
C SER A 18 20.65 -19.48 18.80
N THR A 19 21.72 -19.17 19.54
CA THR A 19 21.75 -19.24 21.01
C THR A 19 20.70 -18.33 21.65
N GLY A 20 20.61 -17.06 21.22
CA GLY A 20 19.62 -16.15 21.77
C GLY A 20 18.19 -16.56 21.44
N ALA A 21 17.93 -17.00 20.20
CA ALA A 21 16.62 -17.45 19.76
C ALA A 21 16.15 -18.68 20.54
N TYR A 22 17.03 -19.69 20.74
CA TYR A 22 16.73 -20.88 21.52
C TYR A 22 16.52 -20.56 23.00
N PHE A 23 17.32 -19.65 23.58
CA PHE A 23 17.13 -19.21 24.95
C PHE A 23 15.76 -18.56 25.16
N LEU A 24 15.36 -17.60 24.31
CA LEU A 24 14.02 -17.00 24.41
C LEU A 24 12.90 -18.02 24.20
N GLY A 25 13.05 -18.92 23.21
CA GLY A 25 12.07 -19.98 22.97
C GLY A 25 11.88 -20.88 24.18
N PHE A 26 12.99 -21.30 24.81
CA PHE A 26 12.97 -22.10 26.03
C PHE A 26 12.28 -21.36 27.18
N THR A 27 12.65 -20.10 27.44
CA THR A 27 12.03 -19.29 28.51
C THR A 27 10.53 -19.08 28.29
N LEU A 28 10.10 -18.83 27.05
CA LEU A 28 8.67 -18.68 26.73
C LEU A 28 7.92 -20.00 26.94
N ALA A 29 8.52 -21.15 26.60
CA ALA A 29 7.93 -22.46 26.84
C ALA A 29 7.78 -22.75 28.34
N THR A 30 8.81 -22.49 29.16
CA THR A 30 8.74 -22.70 30.62
C THR A 30 7.68 -21.82 31.28
N VAL A 31 7.61 -20.54 30.89
CA VAL A 31 6.59 -19.61 31.43
C VAL A 31 5.19 -20.01 31.00
N SER A 32 5.02 -20.48 29.75
CA SER A 32 3.72 -20.96 29.25
C SER A 32 3.24 -22.17 30.05
N ILE A 33 4.14 -23.11 30.35
CA ILE A 33 3.83 -24.30 31.16
C ILE A 33 3.45 -23.92 32.59
N GLU A 34 4.22 -23.04 33.24
CA GLU A 34 3.90 -22.56 34.59
C GLU A 34 2.54 -21.83 34.64
N GLY A 35 2.23 -21.04 33.60
CA GLY A 35 0.96 -20.34 33.47
C GLY A 35 -0.24 -21.29 33.38
N MET A 36 -0.09 -22.45 32.74
CA MET A 36 -1.15 -23.46 32.64
C MET A 36 -1.50 -24.07 34.01
N PHE A 37 -0.51 -24.28 34.90
CA PHE A 37 -0.75 -24.90 36.20
C PHE A 37 -1.49 -24.02 37.20
N LYS A 38 -1.54 -22.69 36.98
CA LYS A 38 -2.28 -21.77 37.84
C LYS A 38 -3.80 -21.83 37.66
N SER A 39 -4.31 -22.52 36.63
CA SER A 39 -5.75 -22.63 36.38
C SER A 39 -6.14 -23.96 35.73
N TYR A 40 -7.07 -24.69 36.35
CA TYR A 40 -7.53 -26.03 35.93
C TYR A 40 -8.57 -26.01 34.78
N THR A 41 -8.87 -24.85 34.19
CA THR A 41 -9.86 -24.72 33.10
C THR A 41 -9.18 -24.66 31.73
N ALA A 42 -9.88 -25.07 30.67
CA ALA A 42 -9.42 -24.99 29.27
C ALA A 42 -8.90 -23.60 28.84
N ILE A 43 -9.29 -22.55 29.57
CA ILE A 43 -8.81 -21.18 29.41
C ILE A 43 -7.29 -21.06 29.62
N SER A 44 -6.70 -21.88 30.50
CA SER A 44 -5.28 -21.80 30.85
C SER A 44 -4.34 -22.15 29.69
N ILE A 45 -4.77 -23.06 28.82
CA ILE A 45 -4.05 -23.43 27.59
C ILE A 45 -4.22 -22.35 26.51
N ALA A 46 -5.39 -21.71 26.47
CA ALA A 46 -5.68 -20.69 25.46
C ALA A 46 -4.80 -19.43 25.63
N ILE A 47 -4.45 -19.05 26.86
CA ILE A 47 -3.65 -17.85 27.17
C ILE A 47 -2.26 -17.89 26.48
N PRO A 48 -1.40 -18.90 26.70
CA PRO A 48 -0.10 -18.97 26.04
C PRO A 48 -0.22 -19.16 24.53
N ILE A 49 -1.23 -19.89 24.04
CA ILE A 49 -1.49 -20.01 22.58
C ILE A 49 -1.79 -18.64 21.99
N LEU A 50 -2.61 -17.83 22.65
CA LEU A 50 -2.99 -16.50 22.18
C LEU A 50 -1.80 -15.54 22.26
N ALA A 51 -1.05 -15.54 23.37
CA ALA A 51 0.14 -14.72 23.55
C ALA A 51 1.24 -15.04 22.53
N LEU A 52 1.42 -16.32 22.17
CA LEU A 52 2.33 -16.79 21.14
C LEU A 52 1.65 -16.95 19.77
N GLY A 53 0.47 -16.37 19.59
CA GLY A 53 -0.35 -16.60 18.40
C GLY A 53 0.36 -16.23 17.11
N LEU A 54 1.07 -15.10 17.07
CA LEU A 54 1.81 -14.67 15.89
C LEU A 54 2.96 -15.63 15.51
N PRO A 55 3.93 -15.97 16.40
CA PRO A 55 5.01 -16.90 16.04
C PRO A 55 4.51 -18.34 15.77
N LEU A 56 3.47 -18.80 16.47
CA LEU A 56 2.85 -20.09 16.17
C LEU A 56 2.17 -20.08 14.81
N PHE A 57 1.42 -19.01 14.49
CA PHE A 57 0.75 -18.90 13.19
C PHE A 57 1.76 -18.85 12.04
N ASP A 58 2.82 -18.06 12.16
CA ASP A 58 3.87 -17.97 11.12
C ASP A 58 4.56 -19.32 10.87
N THR A 59 4.88 -20.06 11.93
CA THR A 59 5.52 -21.37 11.82
C THR A 59 4.58 -22.45 11.28
N ILE A 60 3.35 -22.54 11.80
CA ILE A 60 2.32 -23.49 11.33
C ILE A 60 1.99 -23.21 9.87
N PHE A 61 1.82 -21.94 9.48
CA PHE A 61 1.54 -21.56 8.10
C PHE A 61 2.70 -21.89 7.15
N ALA A 62 3.95 -21.72 7.59
CA ALA A 62 5.12 -22.16 6.82
C ALA A 62 5.15 -23.69 6.66
N ILE A 63 4.88 -24.45 7.73
CA ILE A 63 4.81 -25.92 7.69
C ILE A 63 3.71 -26.38 6.73
N LEU A 64 2.49 -25.85 6.87
CA LEU A 64 1.35 -26.23 6.04
C LEU A 64 1.61 -25.93 4.56
N ARG A 65 2.17 -24.76 4.24
CA ARG A 65 2.57 -24.41 2.87
C ARG A 65 3.59 -25.39 2.29
N ARG A 66 4.58 -25.82 3.07
CA ARG A 66 5.60 -26.80 2.62
C ARG A 66 4.98 -28.17 2.38
N LEU A 67 4.09 -28.62 3.26
CA LEU A 67 3.37 -29.88 3.11
C LEU A 67 2.53 -29.92 1.83
N ILE A 68 1.79 -28.85 1.54
CA ILE A 68 0.99 -28.74 0.32
C ILE A 68 1.88 -28.73 -0.94
N GLN A 69 3.08 -28.16 -0.85
CA GLN A 69 4.05 -28.12 -1.96
C GLN A 69 4.92 -29.39 -2.07
N GLY A 70 4.72 -30.40 -1.21
CA GLY A 70 5.53 -31.61 -1.18
C GLY A 70 7.01 -31.38 -0.84
N LYS A 71 7.35 -30.23 -0.26
CA LYS A 71 8.73 -29.87 0.12
C LYS A 71 9.03 -30.35 1.53
N SER A 72 10.28 -30.68 1.79
CA SER A 72 10.73 -31.00 3.16
C SER A 72 10.45 -29.84 4.12
N ILE A 73 9.97 -30.18 5.31
CA ILE A 73 9.68 -29.21 6.39
C ILE A 73 10.93 -28.40 6.76
N MET A 74 12.12 -28.98 6.58
CA MET A 74 13.42 -28.39 6.89
C MET A 74 14.05 -27.57 5.75
N SER A 75 13.40 -27.48 4.59
CA SER A 75 13.89 -26.67 3.48
C SER A 75 13.76 -25.17 3.80
N ALA A 76 14.80 -24.40 3.45
CA ALA A 76 14.81 -22.94 3.60
C ALA A 76 13.61 -22.32 2.86
N ASP A 77 12.83 -21.50 3.57
CA ASP A 77 11.65 -20.82 3.03
C ASP A 77 11.76 -19.32 3.30
N ARG A 78 11.36 -18.51 2.33
CA ARG A 78 11.33 -17.04 2.40
C ARG A 78 9.92 -16.49 2.60
N GLY A 79 8.89 -17.34 2.67
CA GLY A 79 7.50 -16.92 2.79
C GLY A 79 6.99 -16.59 4.20
N HIS A 80 7.87 -16.14 5.10
CA HIS A 80 7.46 -15.68 6.44
C HIS A 80 6.61 -14.41 6.33
N LEU A 81 5.74 -14.17 7.32
CA LEU A 81 4.77 -13.07 7.29
C LEU A 81 5.39 -11.71 7.00
N HIS A 82 6.58 -11.44 7.54
CA HIS A 82 7.31 -10.19 7.28
C HIS A 82 7.66 -9.99 5.80
N HIS A 83 8.11 -11.06 5.12
CA HIS A 83 8.40 -11.00 3.69
C HIS A 83 7.10 -10.83 2.89
N LYS A 84 6.03 -11.54 3.26
CA LYS A 84 4.72 -11.34 2.62
C LYS A 84 4.21 -9.91 2.75
N LEU A 85 4.39 -9.28 3.91
CA LEU A 85 4.04 -7.87 4.10
C LEU A 85 4.88 -6.94 3.21
N ILE A 86 6.16 -7.25 3.01
CA ILE A 86 7.02 -6.52 2.07
C ILE A 86 6.56 -6.74 0.62
N ASP A 87 6.24 -7.98 0.24
CA ASP A 87 5.75 -8.32 -1.10
C ASP A 87 4.40 -7.63 -1.40
N MET A 88 3.62 -7.29 -0.37
CA MET A 88 2.40 -6.48 -0.46
C MET A 88 2.66 -4.96 -0.57
N GLY A 89 3.92 -4.52 -0.56
CA GLY A 89 4.32 -3.13 -0.77
C GLY A 89 4.71 -2.36 0.50
N LEU A 90 4.75 -3.00 1.68
CA LEU A 90 5.20 -2.33 2.91
C LEU A 90 6.73 -2.27 2.97
N SER A 91 7.27 -1.17 3.50
CA SER A 91 8.71 -1.09 3.80
C SER A 91 9.07 -2.06 4.93
N HIS A 92 10.34 -2.48 4.96
CA HIS A 92 10.84 -3.39 6.00
C HIS A 92 10.54 -2.91 7.43
N LYS A 93 10.61 -1.59 7.69
CA LYS A 93 10.31 -1.00 9.00
C LYS A 93 8.82 -1.04 9.31
N GLN A 94 7.97 -0.74 8.32
CA GLN A 94 6.51 -0.83 8.46
C GLN A 94 6.06 -2.26 8.73
N SER A 95 6.60 -3.24 8.00
CA SER A 95 6.26 -4.66 8.21
C SER A 95 6.60 -5.13 9.63
N VAL A 96 7.75 -4.73 10.18
CA VAL A 96 8.10 -5.04 11.59
C VAL A 96 7.16 -4.35 12.57
N LEU A 97 6.80 -3.08 12.33
CA LEU A 97 5.87 -2.35 13.18
C LEU A 97 4.48 -3.00 13.21
N VAL A 98 3.96 -3.41 12.06
CA VAL A 98 2.68 -4.14 11.95
C VAL A 98 2.73 -5.44 12.76
N LEU A 99 3.83 -6.20 12.66
CA LEU A 99 4.01 -7.42 13.44
C LEU A 99 4.08 -7.15 14.95
N TYR A 100 4.74 -6.07 15.38
CA TYR A 100 4.76 -5.67 16.79
C TYR A 100 3.37 -5.28 17.30
N LEU A 101 2.59 -4.53 16.52
CA LEU A 101 1.22 -4.18 16.87
C LEU A 101 0.33 -5.42 16.93
N ALA A 102 0.44 -6.34 15.96
CA ALA A 102 -0.31 -7.59 15.96
C ALA A 102 0.03 -8.45 17.19
N SER A 103 1.32 -8.61 17.52
CA SER A 103 1.75 -9.29 18.75
C SER A 103 1.23 -8.61 20.01
N ALA A 104 1.25 -7.28 20.07
CA ALA A 104 0.76 -6.53 21.23
C ALA A 104 -0.75 -6.71 21.43
N VAL A 105 -1.54 -6.69 20.35
CA VAL A 105 -2.99 -6.93 20.40
C VAL A 105 -3.29 -8.34 20.89
N LEU A 106 -2.61 -9.36 20.34
CA LEU A 106 -2.79 -10.75 20.78
C LEU A 106 -2.39 -10.95 22.25
N GLY A 107 -1.27 -10.35 22.68
CA GLY A 107 -0.84 -10.33 24.08
C GLY A 107 -1.85 -9.64 25.00
N LEU A 108 -2.42 -8.51 24.57
CA LEU A 108 -3.45 -7.80 25.32
C LEU A 108 -4.73 -8.64 25.44
N CYS A 109 -5.16 -9.29 24.36
CA CYS A 109 -6.28 -10.23 24.39
C CYS A 109 -6.01 -11.39 25.36
N ALA A 110 -4.77 -11.91 25.42
CA ALA A 110 -4.40 -12.94 26.38
C ALA A 110 -4.51 -12.47 27.84
N ILE A 111 -4.09 -11.23 28.14
CA ILE A 111 -4.23 -10.62 29.46
C ILE A 111 -5.71 -10.43 29.82
N VAL A 112 -6.51 -9.85 28.91
CA VAL A 112 -7.95 -9.64 29.13
C VAL A 112 -8.67 -10.97 29.30
N MET A 113 -8.28 -12.01 28.57
CA MET A 113 -8.83 -13.35 28.73
C MET A 113 -8.52 -13.94 30.11
N ALA A 114 -7.31 -13.69 30.62
CA ALA A 114 -6.89 -14.17 31.94
C ALA A 114 -7.65 -13.46 33.09
N ASP A 115 -7.96 -12.17 32.93
CA ASP A 115 -8.60 -11.35 33.97
C ASP A 115 -10.15 -11.39 33.91
N LYS A 116 -10.72 -11.22 32.70
CA LYS A 116 -12.17 -11.03 32.48
C LYS A 116 -12.85 -12.18 31.74
N GLY A 117 -12.07 -13.15 31.26
CA GLY A 117 -12.57 -14.32 30.54
C GLY A 117 -12.64 -14.16 29.01
N ALA A 118 -12.99 -15.25 28.34
CA ALA A 118 -12.90 -15.37 26.88
C ALA A 118 -13.80 -14.40 26.11
N LEU A 119 -15.02 -14.13 26.60
CA LEU A 119 -15.95 -13.23 25.92
C LEU A 119 -15.39 -11.81 25.78
N SER A 120 -14.80 -11.26 26.84
CA SER A 120 -14.18 -9.93 26.81
C SER A 120 -13.00 -9.86 25.83
N ALA A 121 -12.20 -10.92 25.76
CA ALA A 121 -11.07 -10.99 24.83
C ALA A 121 -11.54 -11.08 23.37
N ILE A 122 -12.61 -11.85 23.09
CA ILE A 122 -13.20 -11.95 21.75
C ILE A 122 -13.77 -10.60 21.30
N ILE A 123 -14.51 -9.91 22.17
CA ILE A 123 -15.06 -8.58 21.86
C ILE A 123 -13.92 -7.61 21.54
N LEU A 124 -12.87 -7.57 22.36
CA LEU A 124 -11.71 -6.73 22.11
C LEU A 124 -11.07 -7.03 20.75
N LEU A 125 -10.86 -8.30 20.43
CA LEU A 125 -10.25 -8.72 19.16
C LEU A 125 -11.10 -8.27 17.96
N ILE A 126 -12.42 -8.43 18.04
CA ILE A 126 -13.35 -7.98 16.99
C ILE A 126 -13.30 -6.46 16.85
N THR A 127 -13.40 -5.71 17.95
CA THR A 127 -13.34 -4.24 17.93
C THR A 127 -12.05 -3.73 17.29
N VAL A 128 -10.90 -4.28 17.67
CA VAL A 128 -9.61 -3.91 17.08
C VAL A 128 -9.56 -4.27 15.59
N SER A 129 -10.06 -5.44 15.21
CA SER A 129 -10.07 -5.90 13.81
C SER A 129 -10.93 -4.98 12.93
N VAL A 130 -12.13 -4.60 13.41
CA VAL A 130 -13.02 -3.66 12.72
C VAL A 130 -12.35 -2.29 12.59
N PHE A 131 -11.73 -1.79 13.66
CA PHE A 131 -11.02 -0.51 13.62
C PHE A 131 -9.88 -0.51 12.60
N VAL A 132 -9.09 -1.58 12.54
CA VAL A 132 -8.01 -1.74 11.55
C VAL A 132 -8.55 -1.78 10.13
N ILE A 133 -9.62 -2.55 9.88
CA ILE A 133 -10.22 -2.66 8.54
C ILE A 133 -10.83 -1.32 8.12
N ALA A 134 -11.56 -0.65 9.00
CA ALA A 134 -12.15 0.66 8.73
C ALA A 134 -11.08 1.72 8.45
N GLY A 135 -10.01 1.76 9.26
CA GLY A 135 -8.88 2.65 9.03
C GLY A 135 -8.16 2.37 7.71
N ALA A 136 -7.97 1.09 7.36
CA ALA A 136 -7.38 0.71 6.08
C ALA A 136 -8.25 1.14 4.89
N LYS A 137 -9.57 0.94 4.96
CA LYS A 137 -10.51 1.41 3.94
C LYS A 137 -10.47 2.93 3.79
N TYR A 138 -10.50 3.67 4.90
CA TYR A 138 -10.44 5.13 4.88
C TYR A 138 -9.16 5.66 4.22
N MET A 139 -8.01 5.02 4.48
CA MET A 139 -6.74 5.37 3.82
C MET A 139 -6.77 5.12 2.31
N VAL A 140 -7.42 4.04 1.85
CA VAL A 140 -7.57 3.74 0.42
C VAL A 140 -8.50 4.76 -0.25
N ASP A 141 -9.64 5.06 0.38
CA ASP A 141 -10.63 6.01 -0.15
C ASP A 141 -10.02 7.41 -0.34
N LEU A 142 -9.16 7.87 0.58
CA LEU A 142 -8.43 9.13 0.46
C LEU A 142 -7.46 9.13 -0.73
N ASN A 143 -6.76 8.02 -0.94
CA ASN A 143 -5.76 7.89 -1.99
C ASN A 143 -6.40 7.78 -3.39
N ASP A 144 -7.62 7.25 -3.47
CA ASP A 144 -8.41 7.21 -4.71
C ASP A 144 -9.07 8.57 -5.01
N ALA A 145 -9.50 9.32 -3.99
CA ALA A 145 -10.00 10.68 -4.15
C ALA A 145 -8.93 11.64 -4.68
N GLU A 146 -7.70 11.56 -4.15
CA GLU A 146 -6.56 12.37 -4.62
C GLU A 146 -6.22 12.07 -6.09
N LYS A 147 -6.25 10.79 -6.50
CA LYS A 147 -5.98 10.40 -7.89
C LYS A 147 -7.06 10.88 -8.86
N ALA A 148 -8.32 10.92 -8.43
CA ALA A 148 -9.43 11.40 -9.25
C ALA A 148 -9.28 12.90 -9.53
N ASP A 149 -8.97 13.70 -8.50
CA ASP A 149 -8.79 15.15 -8.60
C ASP A 149 -7.62 15.52 -9.53
N VAL A 150 -6.47 14.85 -9.38
CA VAL A 150 -5.30 15.05 -10.26
C VAL A 150 -5.60 14.63 -11.71
N SER A 151 -6.42 13.59 -11.91
CA SER A 151 -6.80 13.14 -13.26
C SER A 151 -7.73 14.14 -13.96
N GLU A 152 -8.62 14.77 -13.21
CA GLU A 152 -9.52 15.82 -13.68
C GLU A 152 -8.74 17.11 -14.03
N GLU A 153 -7.77 17.49 -13.20
CA GLU A 153 -6.86 18.62 -13.47
C GLU A 153 -5.99 18.37 -14.72
N ILE A 154 -5.43 17.17 -14.90
CA ILE A 154 -4.67 16.83 -16.12
C ILE A 154 -5.55 16.81 -17.37
N MET A 155 -6.81 16.39 -17.26
CA MET A 155 -7.75 16.36 -18.39
C MET A 155 -8.11 17.77 -18.85
N THR A 156 -8.41 18.67 -17.92
CA THR A 156 -8.74 20.08 -18.21
C THR A 156 -7.55 20.82 -18.85
N LEU A 157 -6.34 20.63 -18.32
CA LEU A 157 -5.10 21.19 -18.90
C LEU A 157 -4.79 20.67 -20.32
N LYS A 158 -5.19 19.42 -20.63
CA LYS A 158 -5.01 18.85 -21.99
C LYS A 158 -6.02 19.41 -22.99
N THR A 159 -7.28 19.59 -22.58
CA THR A 159 -8.31 20.20 -23.42
C THR A 159 -8.01 21.66 -23.75
N ASP A 160 -7.52 22.43 -22.78
CA ASP A 160 -7.16 23.85 -22.98
C ASP A 160 -6.02 23.99 -24.01
N LYS A 161 -4.95 23.21 -23.85
CA LYS A 161 -3.84 23.16 -24.82
C LYS A 161 -4.25 22.64 -26.20
N SER A 162 -5.30 21.82 -26.30
CA SER A 162 -5.82 21.35 -27.59
C SER A 162 -6.54 22.48 -28.31
N ASN A 163 -7.40 23.21 -27.60
CA ASN A 163 -8.16 24.33 -28.14
C ASN A 163 -7.24 25.48 -28.57
N ASP A 164 -6.20 25.79 -27.78
CA ASP A 164 -5.20 26.81 -28.14
C ASP A 164 -4.45 26.47 -29.43
N LYS A 165 -4.12 25.19 -29.65
CA LYS A 165 -3.48 24.74 -30.89
C LYS A 165 -4.40 24.86 -32.09
N GLU A 166 -5.69 24.57 -31.91
CA GLU A 166 -6.69 24.69 -32.97
C GLU A 166 -6.95 26.16 -33.34
N ALA A 167 -6.94 27.05 -32.33
CA ALA A 167 -7.02 28.50 -32.52
C ALA A 167 -5.78 29.05 -33.26
N LEU A 168 -4.58 28.59 -32.94
CA LEU A 168 -3.36 29.01 -33.65
C LEU A 168 -3.35 28.56 -35.11
N ASN A 169 -3.78 27.32 -35.40
CA ASN A 169 -3.87 26.81 -36.77
C ASN A 169 -4.91 27.55 -37.60
N THR A 170 -6.04 27.96 -37.00
CA THR A 170 -7.07 28.74 -37.70
C THR A 170 -6.62 30.17 -37.99
N LEU A 171 -5.85 30.79 -37.09
CA LEU A 171 -5.22 32.08 -37.33
C LEU A 171 -4.14 32.01 -38.41
N GLU A 172 -3.30 30.97 -38.41
CA GLU A 172 -2.27 30.75 -39.43
C GLU A 172 -2.91 30.58 -40.83
N ASN A 173 -3.94 29.75 -40.95
CA ASN A 173 -4.70 29.57 -42.19
C ASN A 173 -5.41 30.86 -42.66
N ALA A 174 -5.89 31.69 -41.73
CA ALA A 174 -6.52 32.96 -42.06
C ALA A 174 -5.50 34.00 -42.57
N MET A 175 -4.28 34.01 -42.04
CA MET A 175 -3.19 34.86 -42.53
C MET A 175 -2.74 34.45 -43.93
N ASP A 176 -2.58 33.15 -44.20
CA ASP A 176 -2.21 32.62 -45.52
C ASP A 176 -3.26 32.96 -46.61
N THR A 177 -4.55 32.92 -46.23
CA THR A 177 -5.66 33.30 -47.13
C THR A 177 -5.67 34.82 -47.41
N SER A 178 -5.19 35.63 -46.47
CA SER A 178 -5.10 37.09 -46.63
C SER A 178 -3.98 37.50 -47.59
N GLU A 179 -2.81 36.84 -47.54
CA GLU A 179 -1.69 37.08 -48.47
C GLU A 179 -2.07 36.75 -49.92
N ASN A 180 -2.81 35.66 -50.14
CA ASN A 180 -3.19 35.21 -51.49
C ASN A 180 -4.21 36.15 -52.18
N LYS A 181 -5.11 36.78 -51.41
CA LYS A 181 -6.06 37.80 -51.94
C LYS A 181 -5.37 39.10 -52.34
N THR A 182 -4.32 39.52 -51.63
CA THR A 182 -3.53 40.71 -52.01
C THR A 182 -2.71 40.53 -53.28
N SER A 183 -2.34 39.29 -53.63
CA SER A 183 -1.65 38.98 -54.89
C SER A 183 -2.63 38.96 -56.09
N SER A 184 -3.84 38.40 -55.92
CA SER A 184 -4.82 38.30 -57.01
C SER A 184 -5.52 39.63 -57.38
N SER A 185 -5.57 40.62 -56.48
CA SER A 185 -6.21 41.92 -56.78
C SER A 185 -5.35 42.82 -57.68
N LYS A 186 -4.03 42.60 -57.75
CA LYS A 186 -3.13 43.39 -58.62
C LYS A 186 -3.20 43.02 -60.11
N THR A 187 -3.77 41.87 -60.48
CA THR A 187 -3.76 41.39 -61.88
C THR A 187 -4.97 41.85 -62.70
N ASN A 188 -6.07 42.32 -62.09
CA ASN A 188 -7.33 42.60 -62.80
C ASN A 188 -7.67 44.08 -63.05
N ILE A 189 -6.73 45.03 -62.87
CA ILE A 189 -6.99 46.47 -63.10
C ILE A 189 -6.35 47.00 -64.42
N ILE A 190 -5.75 46.14 -65.24
CA ILE A 190 -5.19 46.57 -66.54
C ILE A 190 -5.79 45.72 -67.64
N LEU A 191 -6.84 46.24 -68.30
CA LEU A 191 -7.15 46.11 -69.74
C LEU A 191 -8.66 46.30 -69.99
N LYS A 192 -9.09 47.56 -70.20
CA LYS A 192 -10.14 47.85 -71.19
C LYS A 192 -9.92 49.25 -71.78
N PRO A 193 -9.48 49.36 -73.06
CA PRO A 193 -9.23 50.64 -73.69
C PRO A 193 -10.54 51.31 -74.14
N ALA A 194 -10.65 52.60 -73.86
CA ALA A 194 -11.66 53.49 -74.40
C ALA A 194 -11.35 53.81 -75.88
N LYS A 195 -12.33 53.67 -76.78
CA LYS A 195 -12.23 54.22 -78.14
C LYS A 195 -13.56 54.84 -78.61
N LYS A 196 -13.68 56.11 -78.26
CA LYS A 196 -14.02 57.30 -79.09
C LYS A 196 -14.93 57.08 -80.32
N THR A 197 -16.10 57.72 -80.27
CA THR A 197 -16.91 58.18 -81.40
C THR A 197 -16.26 59.41 -82.07
N SER A 198 -16.25 59.47 -83.41
CA SER A 198 -16.05 60.70 -84.20
C SER A 198 -16.18 60.45 -85.72
N ASN A 199 -17.29 60.96 -86.27
CA ASN A 199 -17.45 61.70 -87.54
C ASN A 199 -16.98 61.18 -88.91
N GLN A 200 -17.92 61.36 -89.85
CA GLN A 200 -17.90 61.33 -91.33
C GLN A 200 -17.98 59.96 -92.01
#